data_AF-A0A1Y0N7S4-F1
#
_entry.id   AF-A0A1Y0N7S4-F1
#
_cell.length_a   1.000
_cell.length_b   1.000
_cell.length_c   1.000
_cell.angle_alpha   90.00
_cell.angle_beta   90.00
_cell.angle_gamma   90.00
#
_symmetry.space_group_name_H-M   'P 1'
#
loop_
_entity.id
_entity.type
_entity.pdbx_description
1 polymer ?
#
loop_
_entity_poly.entity_id
_entity_poly.type
_entity_poly.pdbx_seq_one_letter_code
_entity_poly.pdbx_strand_id
1 'polypeptide(L)'
;MGLFRKLLEWLSPKPKHLKRKWDPHTNPIDIRSIEKDLKLREEGARLGAAGIPLPSDAHLCGPETKALLAIEQARTDYVEWGQLRLKSLNGELTRLDVSPSIHAGEDSANEFERLASVRISANAPEIRRLESIASSRREAFERFREANQRHELPHYPQGWHKALRYVVALALIAVEAVANSQFFAQGLSGGLLQGFVQALVAAALNVAVSFAAGHLLVKYVHHVKPVKVVLGVISIVVLLCFILGLGLLVAHYREALVLGLENAESAALEAFLIAPFRLTEVSSMVLLLVSVGFALVAVFDGYKLDDSYPGYGKEHRKLLEAEEAYSGGLDSLQDMLEELKTAQLEKVDFALAHSETAIVSIKNVISDKDRCRDDLSNMIADSPSMLSALLAEFRTENMTTRQLNGHATPNSFSSQPALHELRVPNFDTTADLESLAKQEALLMEFRLKAPQIRAHIQSGFTAHFNSLRTLSSHFEAENNGTALAS
;
A
#
# COMPACT_ATOMS: atom_id res chain seq x y z
N MET A 1 29.66 33.74 8.45
CA MET A 1 29.65 32.27 8.21
C MET A 1 30.52 31.79 7.03
N GLY A 2 31.22 32.65 6.27
CA GLY A 2 32.03 32.20 5.12
C GLY A 2 33.44 31.66 5.45
N LEU A 3 34.04 32.13 6.55
CA LEU A 3 35.41 31.75 6.95
C LEU A 3 35.49 30.33 7.54
N PHE A 4 34.48 29.92 8.33
CA PHE A 4 34.42 28.58 8.92
C PHE A 4 34.22 27.49 7.86
N ARG A 5 33.50 27.78 6.77
CA ARG A 5 33.26 26.84 5.66
C ARG A 5 34.54 26.61 4.83
N LYS A 6 35.33 27.66 4.61
CA LYS A 6 36.66 27.54 3.95
C LYS A 6 37.68 26.78 4.80
N LEU A 7 37.62 26.93 6.13
CA LEU A 7 38.48 26.18 7.04
C LEU A 7 38.10 24.68 7.08
N LEU A 8 36.80 24.36 7.02
CA LEU A 8 36.30 22.98 6.94
C LEU A 8 36.63 22.31 5.59
N GLU A 9 36.61 23.05 4.48
CA GLU A 9 37.05 22.53 3.16
C GLU A 9 38.55 22.27 3.09
N TRP A 10 39.36 23.03 3.83
CA TRP A 10 40.81 22.81 3.96
C TRP A 10 41.15 21.62 4.89
N LEU A 11 40.35 21.39 5.93
CA LEU A 11 40.48 20.26 6.86
C LEU A 11 39.80 18.96 6.39
N SER A 12 39.01 19.02 5.32
CA SER A 12 38.42 17.83 4.71
C SER A 12 39.48 17.13 3.85
N PRO A 13 39.81 15.86 4.09
CA PRO A 13 40.71 15.13 3.20
C PRO A 13 40.08 15.13 1.81
N LYS A 14 40.76 15.76 0.83
CA LYS A 14 40.39 15.62 -0.59
C LYS A 14 40.20 14.13 -0.85
N PRO A 15 39.12 13.70 -1.53
CA PRO A 15 38.98 12.30 -1.90
C PRO A 15 40.27 11.94 -2.62
N LYS A 16 41.04 11.00 -2.06
CA LYS A 16 42.19 10.42 -2.76
C LYS A 16 41.61 10.04 -4.10
N HIS A 17 42.05 10.70 -5.18
CA HIS A 17 41.83 10.20 -6.52
C HIS A 17 42.38 8.79 -6.45
N LEU A 18 41.50 7.79 -6.34
CA LEU A 18 41.88 6.40 -6.45
C LEU A 18 42.60 6.36 -7.79
N LYS A 19 43.93 6.20 -7.77
CA LYS A 19 44.71 6.03 -9.00
C LYS A 19 43.93 4.99 -9.80
N ARG A 20 43.39 5.40 -10.93
CA ARG A 20 42.61 4.53 -11.79
C ARG A 20 43.51 3.32 -12.05
N LYS A 21 43.10 2.14 -11.57
CA LYS A 21 43.92 0.93 -11.74
C LYS A 21 44.16 0.77 -13.24
N TRP A 22 45.41 0.53 -13.59
CA TRP A 22 45.85 0.50 -14.98
C TRP A 22 45.11 -0.63 -15.73
N ASP A 23 44.75 -0.36 -16.99
CA ASP A 23 43.94 -1.24 -17.84
C ASP A 23 44.55 -1.27 -19.26
N PRO A 24 44.94 -2.45 -19.78
CA PRO A 24 45.61 -2.59 -21.07
C PRO A 24 44.74 -2.20 -22.26
N HIS A 25 43.41 -2.27 -22.16
CA HIS A 25 42.52 -1.94 -23.28
C HIS A 25 42.31 -0.43 -23.41
N THR A 26 42.41 0.31 -22.30
CA THR A 26 42.24 1.77 -22.29
C THR A 26 43.56 2.53 -22.33
N ASN A 27 44.63 1.93 -21.83
CA ASN A 27 45.97 2.50 -21.82
C ASN A 27 47.00 1.41 -22.14
N PRO A 28 47.06 0.95 -23.41
CA PRO A 28 48.00 -0.09 -23.82
C PRO A 28 49.44 0.38 -23.64
N ILE A 29 50.32 -0.57 -23.28
CA ILE A 29 51.75 -0.29 -23.18
C ILE A 29 52.31 -0.20 -24.60
N ASP A 30 52.58 1.03 -25.04
CA ASP A 30 53.12 1.32 -26.36
C ASP A 30 54.66 1.29 -26.34
N ILE A 31 55.23 0.39 -27.16
CA ILE A 31 56.68 0.26 -27.38
C ILE A 31 57.30 1.61 -27.74
N ARG A 32 56.63 2.41 -28.59
CA ARG A 32 57.15 3.70 -29.05
C ARG A 32 57.21 4.73 -27.91
N SER A 33 56.28 4.65 -26.97
CA SER A 33 56.33 5.49 -25.77
C SER A 33 57.54 5.11 -24.92
N ILE A 34 57.75 3.81 -24.69
CA ILE A 34 58.90 3.32 -23.91
C ILE A 34 60.22 3.73 -24.57
N GLU A 35 60.34 3.56 -25.89
CA GLU A 35 61.53 3.95 -26.67
C GLU A 35 61.87 5.44 -26.48
N LYS A 36 60.85 6.30 -26.59
CA LYS A 36 60.98 7.75 -26.43
C LYS A 36 61.31 8.15 -24.99
N ASP A 37 60.66 7.53 -24.00
CA ASP A 37 60.87 7.82 -22.58
C ASP A 37 62.27 7.40 -22.13
N LEU A 38 62.78 6.29 -22.65
CA LEU A 38 64.14 5.80 -22.40
C LEU A 38 65.20 6.48 -23.27
N LYS A 39 64.78 7.28 -24.28
CA LYS A 39 65.66 7.96 -25.25
C LYS A 39 66.66 7.01 -25.91
N LEU A 40 66.20 5.81 -26.26
CA LEU A 40 67.07 4.71 -26.68
C LEU A 40 67.96 5.07 -27.87
N ARG A 41 67.43 5.84 -28.82
CA ARG A 41 68.17 6.30 -30.00
C ARG A 41 69.26 7.31 -29.64
N GLU A 42 68.93 8.34 -28.86
CA GLU A 42 69.90 9.36 -28.41
C GLU A 42 71.03 8.73 -27.57
N GLU A 43 70.66 7.84 -26.64
CA GLU A 43 71.63 7.11 -25.81
C GLU A 43 72.45 6.11 -26.63
N GLY A 44 71.86 5.49 -27.65
CA GLY A 44 72.54 4.64 -28.62
C GLY A 44 73.67 5.38 -29.33
N ALA A 45 73.37 6.54 -29.92
CA ALA A 45 74.37 7.38 -30.58
C ALA A 45 75.45 7.86 -29.60
N ARG A 46 75.05 8.37 -28.43
CA ARG A 46 75.96 8.90 -27.40
C ARG A 46 76.96 7.83 -26.93
N LEU A 47 76.48 6.64 -26.61
CA LEU A 47 77.32 5.55 -26.13
C LEU A 47 78.13 4.90 -27.25
N GLY A 48 77.60 4.87 -28.48
CA GLY A 48 78.32 4.40 -29.66
C GLY A 48 79.53 5.27 -29.99
N ALA A 49 79.40 6.59 -29.90
CA ALA A 49 80.53 7.52 -30.07
C ALA A 49 81.62 7.37 -29.01
N ALA A 50 81.26 6.89 -27.82
CA ALA A 50 82.19 6.59 -26.73
C ALA A 50 82.72 5.15 -26.74
N GLY A 51 82.28 4.31 -27.69
CA GLY A 51 82.66 2.90 -27.77
C GLY A 51 82.15 2.05 -26.60
N ILE A 52 81.04 2.41 -25.96
CA ILE A 52 80.45 1.71 -24.80
C ILE A 52 79.19 0.93 -25.24
N PRO A 53 79.04 -0.38 -24.93
CA PRO A 53 79.96 -1.27 -24.19
C PRO A 53 81.30 -1.58 -24.87
N LEU A 54 82.28 -2.04 -24.09
CA LEU A 54 83.54 -2.53 -24.62
C LEU A 54 83.33 -3.85 -25.39
N PRO A 55 84.21 -4.19 -26.36
CA PRO A 55 84.14 -5.46 -27.09
C PRO A 55 84.12 -6.71 -26.19
N SER A 56 84.83 -6.65 -25.06
CA SER A 56 84.92 -7.72 -24.06
C SER A 56 83.72 -7.81 -23.11
N ASP A 57 82.81 -6.83 -23.12
CA ASP A 57 81.68 -6.82 -22.21
C ASP A 57 80.66 -7.90 -22.59
N ALA A 58 80.31 -8.73 -21.61
CA ALA A 58 79.33 -9.81 -21.74
C ALA A 58 77.95 -9.44 -21.16
N HIS A 59 77.83 -8.32 -20.46
CA HIS A 59 76.62 -7.90 -19.76
C HIS A 59 75.86 -6.80 -20.52
N LEU A 60 74.56 -6.68 -20.23
CA LEU A 60 73.72 -5.60 -20.74
C LEU A 60 74.23 -4.25 -20.23
N CYS A 61 74.20 -3.25 -21.10
CA CYS A 61 74.55 -1.88 -20.72
C CYS A 61 73.35 -1.10 -20.19
N GLY A 62 73.58 0.08 -19.61
CA GLY A 62 72.56 0.87 -18.92
C GLY A 62 71.22 1.00 -19.66
N PRO A 63 71.18 1.46 -20.92
CA PRO A 63 69.94 1.55 -21.70
C PRO A 63 69.28 0.19 -21.97
N GLU A 64 70.05 -0.86 -22.25
CA GLU A 64 69.51 -2.22 -22.46
C GLU A 64 68.88 -2.77 -21.17
N THR A 65 69.54 -2.56 -20.02
CA THR A 65 69.00 -2.92 -18.70
C THR A 65 67.72 -2.15 -18.39
N LYS A 66 67.66 -0.86 -18.74
CA LYS A 66 66.44 -0.05 -18.58
C LYS A 66 65.29 -0.55 -19.46
N ALA A 67 65.58 -0.91 -20.72
CA ALA A 67 64.57 -1.49 -21.62
C ALA A 67 64.05 -2.84 -21.10
N LEU A 68 64.95 -3.71 -20.62
CA LEU A 68 64.60 -4.97 -19.97
C LEU A 68 63.68 -4.73 -18.76
N LEU A 69 64.08 -3.85 -17.84
CA LEU A 69 63.28 -3.53 -16.65
C LEU A 69 61.92 -2.92 -16.99
N ALA A 70 61.82 -2.11 -18.04
CA ALA A 70 60.55 -1.56 -18.50
C ALA A 70 59.59 -2.65 -19.01
N ILE A 71 60.10 -3.62 -19.78
CA ILE A 71 59.29 -4.76 -20.25
C ILE A 71 58.93 -5.69 -19.08
N GLU A 72 59.84 -5.91 -18.13
CA GLU A 72 59.52 -6.72 -16.94
C GLU A 72 58.44 -6.06 -16.06
N GLN A 73 58.49 -4.73 -15.91
CA GLN A 73 57.44 -3.99 -15.22
C GLN A 73 56.11 -4.10 -15.98
N ALA A 74 56.12 -3.92 -17.30
CA ALA A 74 54.93 -4.07 -18.15
C ALA A 74 54.29 -5.45 -17.99
N ARG A 75 55.10 -6.51 -18.01
CA ARG A 75 54.63 -7.89 -17.79
C ARG A 75 54.05 -8.10 -16.39
N THR A 76 54.65 -7.49 -15.37
CA THR A 76 54.14 -7.51 -14.00
C THR A 76 52.78 -6.82 -13.91
N ASP A 77 52.62 -5.67 -14.60
CA ASP A 77 51.38 -4.91 -14.65
C ASP A 77 50.27 -5.70 -15.37
N TYR A 78 50.58 -6.42 -16.46
CA TYR A 78 49.64 -7.34 -17.13
C TYR A 78 49.13 -8.43 -16.17
N VAL A 79 50.04 -9.04 -15.40
CA VAL A 79 49.70 -10.08 -14.43
C VAL A 79 48.83 -9.52 -13.29
N GLU A 80 49.15 -8.33 -12.76
CA GLU A 80 48.34 -7.68 -11.72
C GLU A 80 46.93 -7.35 -12.24
N TRP A 81 46.82 -6.81 -13.46
CA TRP A 81 45.53 -6.57 -14.12
C TRP A 81 44.72 -7.87 -14.24
N GLY A 82 45.35 -8.95 -14.73
CA GLY A 82 44.72 -10.26 -14.87
C GLY A 82 44.19 -10.80 -13.53
N GLN A 83 44.98 -10.70 -12.46
CA GLN A 83 44.57 -11.12 -11.11
C GLN A 83 43.35 -10.34 -10.60
N LEU A 84 43.35 -9.02 -10.81
CA LEU A 84 42.25 -8.16 -10.40
C LEU A 84 40.97 -8.47 -11.19
N ARG A 85 41.10 -8.68 -12.51
CA ARG A 85 39.98 -9.00 -13.38
C ARG A 85 39.40 -10.37 -13.04
N LEU A 86 40.25 -11.38 -12.85
CA LEU A 86 39.83 -12.72 -12.41
C LEU A 86 39.08 -12.67 -11.08
N LYS A 87 39.57 -11.89 -10.10
CA LYS A 87 38.88 -11.70 -8.81
C LYS A 87 37.50 -11.05 -8.98
N SER A 88 37.38 -10.05 -9.86
CA SER A 88 36.08 -9.41 -10.15
C SER A 88 35.11 -10.40 -10.76
N LEU A 89 35.52 -11.09 -11.82
CA LEU A 89 34.69 -12.04 -12.56
C LEU A 89 34.22 -13.19 -11.67
N ASN A 90 35.10 -13.76 -10.84
CA ASN A 90 34.70 -14.79 -9.87
C ASN A 90 33.69 -14.28 -8.83
N GLY A 91 33.84 -13.02 -8.40
CA GLY A 91 32.88 -12.37 -7.50
C GLY A 91 31.51 -12.13 -8.16
N GLU A 92 31.50 -11.80 -9.45
CA GLU A 92 30.28 -11.67 -10.24
C GLU A 92 29.57 -13.02 -10.41
N LEU A 93 30.31 -14.10 -10.74
CA LEU A 93 29.76 -15.47 -10.81
C LEU A 93 29.10 -15.90 -9.50
N THR A 94 29.72 -15.60 -8.35
CA THR A 94 29.16 -15.95 -7.03
C THR A 94 27.85 -15.20 -6.75
N ARG A 95 27.73 -13.94 -7.20
CA ARG A 95 26.50 -13.14 -7.00
C ARG A 95 25.36 -13.54 -7.92
N LEU A 96 25.68 -14.13 -9.07
CA LEU A 96 24.71 -14.58 -10.05
C LEU A 96 24.17 -15.99 -9.76
N ASP A 97 24.61 -16.65 -8.68
CA ASP A 97 24.10 -17.96 -8.28
C ASP A 97 22.57 -17.94 -8.16
N VAL A 98 21.93 -18.74 -9.01
CA VAL A 98 20.47 -18.79 -9.11
C VAL A 98 19.83 -19.68 -8.05
N SER A 99 20.61 -20.53 -7.38
CA SER A 99 20.13 -21.56 -6.46
C SER A 99 19.25 -20.98 -5.33
N PRO A 100 19.63 -19.89 -4.65
CA PRO A 100 18.81 -19.30 -3.58
C PRO A 100 17.45 -18.80 -4.08
N SER A 101 17.41 -18.17 -5.25
CA SER A 101 16.18 -17.63 -5.85
C SER A 101 15.24 -18.76 -6.26
N ILE A 102 15.78 -19.84 -6.84
CA ILE A 102 15.00 -21.02 -7.21
C ILE A 102 14.44 -21.72 -5.96
N HIS A 103 15.25 -21.97 -4.93
CA HIS A 103 14.77 -22.59 -3.70
C HIS A 103 13.67 -21.76 -3.04
N ALA A 104 13.80 -20.42 -3.01
CA ALA A 104 12.75 -19.55 -2.50
C ALA A 104 11.43 -19.66 -3.32
N GLY A 105 11.55 -19.81 -4.64
CA GLY A 105 10.41 -20.08 -5.52
C GLY A 105 9.78 -21.46 -5.27
N GLU A 106 10.59 -22.51 -5.09
CA GLU A 106 10.12 -23.86 -4.77
C GLU A 106 9.37 -23.93 -3.44
N ASP A 107 9.87 -23.22 -2.42
CA ASP A 107 9.27 -23.18 -1.08
C ASP A 107 8.01 -22.32 -0.99
N SER A 108 7.67 -21.54 -2.03
CA SER A 108 6.57 -20.57 -1.99
C SER A 108 5.22 -21.18 -1.66
N ALA A 109 4.94 -22.42 -2.09
CA ALA A 109 3.70 -23.12 -1.73
C ALA A 109 3.66 -23.53 -0.25
N ASN A 110 4.75 -24.09 0.28
CA ASN A 110 4.83 -24.47 1.69
C ASN A 110 4.77 -23.23 2.59
N GLU A 111 5.40 -22.14 2.16
CA GLU A 111 5.40 -20.88 2.88
C GLU A 111 4.01 -20.22 2.86
N PHE A 112 3.27 -20.31 1.74
CA PHE A 112 1.86 -19.92 1.70
C PHE A 112 1.05 -20.67 2.75
N GLU A 113 1.12 -22.00 2.78
CA GLU A 113 0.37 -22.84 3.73
C GLU A 113 0.68 -22.48 5.19
N ARG A 114 1.96 -22.30 5.50
CA ARG A 114 2.42 -21.92 6.83
C ARG A 114 1.89 -20.54 7.24
N LEU A 115 2.03 -19.54 6.38
CA LEU A 115 1.59 -18.16 6.67
C LEU A 115 0.07 -18.07 6.76
N ALA A 116 -0.67 -18.73 5.85
CA ALA A 116 -2.12 -18.81 5.88
C ALA A 116 -2.62 -19.43 7.19
N SER A 117 -2.04 -20.57 7.59
CA SER A 117 -2.40 -21.26 8.84
C SER A 117 -2.17 -20.39 10.07
N VAL A 118 -1.05 -19.64 10.12
CA VAL A 118 -0.75 -18.69 11.20
C VAL A 118 -1.78 -17.56 11.21
N ARG A 119 -2.10 -16.98 10.05
CA ARG A 119 -3.04 -15.85 9.94
C ARG A 119 -4.45 -16.25 10.33
N ILE A 120 -4.91 -17.42 9.90
CA ILE A 120 -6.21 -17.97 10.27
C ILE A 120 -6.26 -18.22 11.78
N SER A 121 -5.25 -18.90 12.33
CA SER A 121 -5.21 -19.21 13.76
C SER A 121 -5.20 -17.96 14.64
N ALA A 122 -4.50 -16.91 14.21
CA ALA A 122 -4.45 -15.63 14.92
C ALA A 122 -5.79 -14.88 14.92
N ASN A 123 -6.56 -14.95 13.83
CA ASN A 123 -7.85 -14.24 13.71
C ASN A 123 -9.06 -15.09 14.16
N ALA A 124 -8.92 -16.41 14.22
CA ALA A 124 -10.01 -17.33 14.55
C ALA A 124 -10.75 -17.02 15.88
N PRO A 125 -10.08 -16.58 16.97
CA PRO A 125 -10.79 -16.19 18.19
C PRO A 125 -11.76 -15.02 17.99
N GLU A 126 -11.37 -14.01 17.21
CA GLU A 126 -12.21 -12.84 16.95
C GLU A 126 -13.37 -13.19 16.02
N ILE A 127 -13.11 -13.98 14.96
CA ILE A 127 -14.17 -14.46 14.07
C ILE A 127 -15.21 -15.28 14.85
N ARG A 128 -14.78 -16.21 15.72
CA ARG A 128 -15.70 -16.99 16.58
C ARG A 128 -16.48 -16.12 17.56
N ARG A 129 -15.87 -15.04 18.07
CA ARG A 129 -16.55 -14.09 18.94
C ARG A 129 -17.65 -13.35 18.16
N LEU A 130 -17.33 -12.83 16.97
CA LEU A 130 -18.30 -12.14 16.11
C LEU A 130 -19.45 -13.08 15.70
N GLU A 131 -19.12 -14.32 15.35
CA GLU A 131 -20.06 -15.39 15.06
C GLU A 131 -21.02 -15.64 16.23
N SER A 132 -20.47 -15.82 17.44
CA SER A 132 -21.27 -16.03 18.65
C SER A 132 -22.18 -14.84 18.96
N ILE A 133 -21.73 -13.61 18.73
CA ILE A 133 -22.54 -12.40 18.88
C ILE A 133 -23.67 -12.41 17.84
N ALA A 134 -23.38 -12.65 16.57
CA ALA A 134 -24.37 -12.69 15.50
C ALA A 134 -25.44 -13.77 15.76
N SER A 135 -25.02 -14.98 16.12
CA SER A 135 -25.92 -16.08 16.50
C SER A 135 -26.79 -15.72 17.71
N SER A 136 -26.19 -15.19 18.78
CA SER A 136 -26.94 -14.76 19.97
C SER A 136 -27.97 -13.66 19.66
N ARG A 137 -27.64 -12.75 18.72
CA ARG A 137 -28.57 -11.70 18.27
C ARG A 137 -29.69 -12.26 17.40
N ARG A 138 -29.40 -13.26 16.56
CA ARG A 138 -30.40 -13.96 15.76
C ARG A 138 -31.39 -14.70 16.65
N GLU A 139 -30.90 -15.48 17.61
CA GLU A 139 -31.75 -16.15 18.61
C GLU A 139 -32.58 -15.15 19.44
N ALA A 140 -32.01 -13.99 19.81
CA ALA A 140 -32.76 -12.95 20.52
C ALA A 140 -33.86 -12.33 19.64
N PHE A 141 -33.59 -12.13 18.35
CA PHE A 141 -34.55 -11.61 17.39
C PHE A 141 -35.69 -12.59 17.13
N GLU A 142 -35.39 -13.88 16.94
CA GLU A 142 -36.41 -14.92 16.76
C GLU A 142 -37.25 -15.10 18.02
N ARG A 143 -36.64 -15.14 19.22
CA ARG A 143 -37.40 -15.13 20.48
C ARG A 143 -38.30 -13.91 20.61
N PHE A 144 -37.84 -12.73 20.14
CA PHE A 144 -38.67 -11.54 20.10
C PHE A 144 -39.85 -11.72 19.13
N ARG A 145 -39.63 -12.29 17.94
CA ARG A 145 -40.68 -12.55 16.95
C ARG A 145 -41.73 -13.53 17.47
N GLU A 146 -41.30 -14.65 18.04
CA GLU A 146 -42.16 -15.67 18.62
C GLU A 146 -42.99 -15.11 19.78
N ALA A 147 -42.34 -14.46 20.74
CA ALA A 147 -43.01 -13.87 21.91
C ALA A 147 -44.02 -12.77 21.55
N ASN A 148 -43.90 -12.17 20.35
CA ASN A 148 -44.75 -11.09 19.87
C ASN A 148 -45.62 -11.47 18.66
N GLN A 149 -45.61 -12.74 18.24
CA GLN A 149 -46.37 -13.26 17.08
C GLN A 149 -46.13 -12.45 15.80
N ARG A 150 -44.86 -12.18 15.48
CA ARG A 150 -44.46 -11.43 14.27
C ARG A 150 -43.87 -12.37 13.22
N HIS A 151 -44.61 -12.59 12.14
CA HIS A 151 -44.20 -13.49 11.05
C HIS A 151 -43.45 -12.77 9.93
N GLU A 152 -43.75 -11.50 9.68
CA GLU A 152 -43.09 -10.69 8.65
C GLU A 152 -41.88 -9.94 9.22
N LEU A 153 -40.89 -9.64 8.37
CA LEU A 153 -39.76 -8.79 8.73
C LEU A 153 -40.21 -7.34 9.02
N PRO A 154 -39.48 -6.62 9.89
CA PRO A 154 -39.86 -5.26 10.25
C PRO A 154 -39.67 -4.30 9.08
N HIS A 155 -40.61 -3.39 8.93
CA HIS A 155 -40.63 -2.37 7.88
C HIS A 155 -40.42 -0.99 8.51
N TYR A 156 -39.28 -0.36 8.21
CA TYR A 156 -38.95 0.96 8.73
C TYR A 156 -38.04 1.74 7.77
N PRO A 157 -38.12 3.08 7.77
CA PRO A 157 -37.26 3.90 6.92
C PRO A 157 -35.79 3.82 7.36
N GLN A 158 -34.90 3.72 6.38
CA GLN A 158 -33.45 3.71 6.57
C GLN A 158 -32.80 4.96 5.95
N GLY A 159 -31.61 5.33 6.44
CA GLY A 159 -30.79 6.41 5.88
C GLY A 159 -31.56 7.73 5.65
N TRP A 160 -31.57 8.20 4.40
CA TRP A 160 -32.21 9.47 3.99
C TRP A 160 -33.71 9.52 4.28
N HIS A 161 -34.44 8.41 4.13
CA HIS A 161 -35.89 8.39 4.37
C HIS A 161 -36.24 8.64 5.84
N LYS A 162 -35.38 8.24 6.77
CA LYS A 162 -35.55 8.52 8.20
C LYS A 162 -35.26 9.98 8.51
N ALA A 163 -34.21 10.55 7.89
CA ALA A 163 -33.88 11.97 8.01
C ALA A 163 -35.01 12.87 7.50
N LEU A 164 -35.63 12.49 6.36
CA LEU A 164 -36.74 13.23 5.77
C LEU A 164 -37.90 13.45 6.74
N ARG A 165 -38.21 12.49 7.62
CA ARG A 165 -39.29 12.63 8.61
C ARG A 165 -39.01 13.72 9.64
N TYR A 166 -37.78 13.78 10.16
CA TYR A 166 -37.41 14.89 11.05
C TYR A 166 -37.49 16.26 10.35
N VAL A 167 -37.10 16.31 9.06
CA VAL A 167 -37.22 17.52 8.24
C VAL A 167 -38.70 17.90 8.03
N VAL A 168 -39.57 16.94 7.77
CA VAL A 168 -41.01 17.16 7.63
C VAL A 168 -41.59 17.70 8.95
N ALA A 169 -41.25 17.13 10.10
CA ALA A 169 -41.69 17.64 11.40
C ALA A 169 -41.26 19.11 11.63
N LEU A 170 -40.02 19.47 11.28
CA LEU A 170 -39.55 20.85 11.39
C LEU A 170 -40.28 21.78 10.40
N ALA A 171 -40.54 21.32 9.18
CA ALA A 171 -41.31 22.05 8.20
C ALA A 171 -42.77 22.27 8.66
N LEU A 172 -43.40 21.28 9.30
CA LEU A 172 -44.74 21.43 9.89
C LEU A 172 -44.77 22.56 10.93
N ILE A 173 -43.76 22.62 11.81
CA ILE A 173 -43.64 23.72 12.79
C ILE A 173 -43.56 25.08 12.10
N ALA A 174 -42.69 25.20 11.09
CA ALA A 174 -42.48 26.46 10.38
C ALA A 174 -43.75 26.91 9.64
N VAL A 175 -44.42 25.98 8.94
CA VAL A 175 -45.63 26.29 8.16
C VAL A 175 -46.80 26.61 9.09
N GLU A 176 -47.00 25.88 10.19
CA GLU A 176 -48.05 26.18 11.18
C GLU A 176 -47.81 27.55 11.83
N ALA A 177 -46.56 27.86 12.19
CA ALA A 177 -46.20 29.17 12.74
C ALA A 177 -46.49 30.32 11.76
N VAL A 178 -46.15 30.16 10.48
CA VAL A 178 -46.46 31.16 9.43
C VAL A 178 -47.96 31.31 9.27
N ALA A 179 -48.70 30.21 9.14
CA ALA A 179 -50.15 30.21 8.99
C ALA A 179 -50.85 30.90 10.17
N ASN A 180 -50.36 30.69 11.39
CA ASN A 180 -50.97 31.22 12.60
C ASN A 180 -50.49 32.64 12.98
N SER A 181 -49.34 33.09 12.47
CA SER A 181 -48.74 34.39 12.81
C SER A 181 -49.65 35.60 12.58
N GLN A 182 -50.41 35.59 11.48
CA GLN A 182 -51.33 36.68 11.13
C GLN A 182 -52.49 36.79 12.12
N PHE A 183 -52.98 35.67 12.63
CA PHE A 183 -54.10 35.64 13.58
C PHE A 183 -53.70 36.20 14.95
N PHE A 184 -52.45 35.96 15.39
CA PHE A 184 -51.92 36.53 16.62
C PHE A 184 -51.54 38.01 16.49
N ALA A 185 -51.06 38.42 15.33
CA ALA A 185 -50.63 39.80 15.09
C ALA A 185 -51.74 40.84 15.32
N GLN A 186 -53.01 40.46 15.17
CA GLN A 186 -54.16 41.36 15.32
C GLN A 186 -54.40 41.82 16.76
N GLY A 187 -53.97 41.04 17.76
CA GLY A 187 -54.17 41.36 19.18
C GLY A 187 -52.88 41.69 19.94
N LEU A 188 -51.76 41.88 19.24
CA LEU A 188 -50.43 42.12 19.83
C LEU A 188 -49.86 43.46 19.37
N SER A 189 -49.33 44.24 20.30
CA SER A 189 -48.70 45.55 20.03
C SER A 189 -47.43 45.45 19.19
N GLY A 190 -46.71 44.31 19.26
CA GLY A 190 -45.55 44.01 18.44
C GLY A 190 -45.86 43.48 17.03
N GLY A 191 -47.14 43.44 16.63
CA GLY A 191 -47.57 43.08 15.28
C GLY A 191 -47.12 41.68 14.84
N LEU A 192 -46.75 41.54 13.57
CA LEU A 192 -46.46 40.24 12.94
C LEU A 192 -45.25 39.51 13.55
N LEU A 193 -44.22 40.26 13.96
CA LEU A 193 -43.03 39.66 14.56
C LEU A 193 -43.37 38.96 15.89
N GLN A 194 -44.10 39.64 16.77
CA GLN A 194 -44.53 39.08 18.05
C GLN A 194 -45.55 37.95 17.84
N GLY A 195 -46.48 38.12 16.90
CA GLY A 195 -47.46 37.08 16.53
C GLY A 195 -46.80 35.81 15.99
N PHE A 196 -45.74 35.94 15.18
CA PHE A 196 -44.97 34.79 14.70
C PHE A 196 -44.26 34.05 15.83
N VAL A 197 -43.65 34.76 16.79
CA VAL A 197 -42.97 34.12 17.93
C VAL A 197 -43.97 33.30 18.77
N GLN A 198 -45.14 33.85 19.05
CA GLN A 198 -46.19 33.13 19.79
C GLN A 198 -46.71 31.92 19.00
N ALA A 199 -46.95 32.10 17.70
CA ALA A 199 -47.36 31.02 16.80
C ALA A 199 -46.31 29.90 16.72
N LEU A 200 -45.03 30.26 16.71
CA LEU A 200 -43.91 29.31 16.66
C LEU A 200 -43.83 28.46 17.92
N VAL A 201 -44.00 29.06 19.10
CA VAL A 201 -44.01 28.31 20.37
C VAL A 201 -45.19 27.34 20.42
N ALA A 202 -46.38 27.80 20.05
CA ALA A 202 -47.57 26.96 19.99
C ALA A 202 -47.41 25.79 18.99
N ALA A 203 -46.94 26.09 17.77
CA ALA A 203 -46.67 25.09 16.73
C ALA A 203 -45.59 24.09 17.16
N ALA A 204 -44.50 24.55 17.76
CA ALA A 204 -43.42 23.69 18.23
C ALA A 204 -43.92 22.71 19.30
N LEU A 205 -44.67 23.20 20.30
CA LEU A 205 -45.24 22.34 21.33
C LEU A 205 -46.23 21.33 20.74
N ASN A 206 -47.12 21.79 19.86
CA ASN A 206 -48.14 20.97 19.22
C ASN A 206 -47.52 19.83 18.38
N VAL A 207 -46.63 20.18 17.46
CA VAL A 207 -45.98 19.23 16.54
C VAL A 207 -44.99 18.33 17.28
N ALA A 208 -44.16 18.85 18.20
CA ALA A 208 -43.15 18.04 18.87
C ALA A 208 -43.77 16.97 19.78
N VAL A 209 -44.79 17.34 20.57
CA VAL A 209 -45.50 16.38 21.43
C VAL A 209 -46.27 15.37 20.57
N SER A 210 -46.94 15.83 19.51
CA SER A 210 -47.66 14.95 18.58
C SER A 210 -46.75 13.96 17.86
N PHE A 211 -45.61 14.43 17.35
CA PHE A 211 -44.59 13.60 16.70
C PHE A 211 -43.98 12.57 17.66
N ALA A 212 -43.60 13.01 18.88
CA ALA A 212 -43.04 12.13 19.89
C ALA A 212 -44.06 11.08 20.37
N ALA A 213 -45.32 11.47 20.58
CA ALA A 213 -46.39 10.55 20.97
C ALA A 213 -46.72 9.56 19.85
N GLY A 214 -46.73 10.00 18.58
CA GLY A 214 -46.85 9.13 17.41
C GLY A 214 -45.73 8.08 17.36
N HIS A 215 -44.49 8.51 17.61
CA HIS A 215 -43.33 7.63 17.60
C HIS A 215 -43.31 6.62 18.76
N LEU A 216 -43.62 7.06 19.98
CA LEU A 216 -43.40 6.27 21.20
C LEU A 216 -44.65 5.54 21.68
N LEU A 217 -45.82 6.18 21.63
CA LEU A 217 -47.02 5.74 22.36
C LEU A 217 -48.06 5.07 21.47
N VAL A 218 -48.34 5.66 20.29
CA VAL A 218 -49.40 5.18 19.39
C VAL A 218 -49.16 3.74 18.93
N LYS A 219 -47.90 3.33 18.79
CA LYS A 219 -47.50 1.99 18.34
C LYS A 219 -47.98 0.85 19.23
N TYR A 220 -48.24 1.11 20.51
CA TYR A 220 -48.66 0.08 21.47
C TYR A 220 -50.05 -0.52 21.15
N VAL A 221 -50.85 0.13 20.29
CA VAL A 221 -52.12 -0.46 19.79
C VAL A 221 -51.90 -1.76 19.00
N HIS A 222 -50.71 -1.96 18.44
CA HIS A 222 -50.36 -3.16 17.69
C HIS A 222 -49.74 -4.27 18.55
N HIS A 223 -49.64 -4.08 19.87
CA HIS A 223 -48.96 -5.04 20.74
C HIS A 223 -49.80 -6.31 20.96
N VAL A 224 -49.16 -7.49 21.02
CA VAL A 224 -49.86 -8.77 21.31
C VAL A 224 -50.51 -8.85 22.71
N LYS A 225 -50.04 -8.07 23.69
CA LYS A 225 -50.50 -8.15 25.08
C LYS A 225 -51.64 -7.15 25.29
N PRO A 226 -52.84 -7.58 25.74
CA PRO A 226 -54.01 -6.70 25.82
C PRO A 226 -53.81 -5.51 26.75
N VAL A 227 -53.07 -5.67 27.86
CA VAL A 227 -52.72 -4.57 28.77
C VAL A 227 -51.96 -3.45 28.04
N LYS A 228 -51.06 -3.80 27.11
CA LYS A 228 -50.30 -2.83 26.33
C LYS A 228 -51.14 -2.20 25.21
N VAL A 229 -52.08 -2.94 24.64
CA VAL A 229 -53.07 -2.38 23.71
C VAL A 229 -53.92 -1.32 24.41
N VAL A 230 -54.43 -1.63 25.62
CA VAL A 230 -55.20 -0.67 26.43
C VAL A 230 -54.37 0.57 26.73
N LEU A 231 -53.09 0.42 27.10
CA LEU A 231 -52.18 1.56 27.29
C LEU A 231 -52.01 2.39 26.00
N GLY A 232 -51.88 1.74 24.84
CA GLY A 232 -51.82 2.41 23.54
C GLY A 232 -53.09 3.19 23.23
N VAL A 233 -54.27 2.60 23.47
CA VAL A 233 -55.56 3.26 23.27
C VAL A 233 -55.73 4.45 24.22
N ILE A 234 -55.41 4.28 25.51
CA ILE A 234 -55.41 5.39 26.49
C ILE A 234 -54.48 6.50 26.03
N SER A 235 -53.29 6.16 25.53
CA SER A 235 -52.34 7.15 25.03
C SER A 235 -52.87 7.92 23.82
N ILE A 236 -53.61 7.28 22.92
CA ILE A 236 -54.29 7.95 21.80
C ILE A 236 -55.36 8.91 22.33
N VAL A 237 -56.19 8.49 23.30
CA VAL A 237 -57.22 9.36 23.89
C VAL A 237 -56.59 10.58 24.57
N VAL A 238 -55.55 10.36 25.38
CA VAL A 238 -54.79 11.46 26.03
C VAL A 238 -54.18 12.38 24.99
N LEU A 239 -53.61 11.84 23.91
CA LEU A 239 -53.05 12.62 22.81
C LEU A 239 -54.12 13.46 22.08
N LEU A 240 -55.29 12.89 21.79
CA LEU A 240 -56.38 13.64 21.17
C LEU A 240 -56.91 14.74 22.10
N CYS A 241 -57.04 14.47 23.40
CA CYS A 241 -57.37 15.48 24.40
C CYS A 241 -56.31 16.58 24.48
N PHE A 242 -55.03 16.23 24.37
CA PHE A 242 -53.93 17.20 24.32
C PHE A 242 -53.99 18.07 23.07
N ILE A 243 -54.12 17.47 21.89
CA ILE A 243 -54.20 18.19 20.60
C ILE A 243 -55.40 19.16 20.60
N LEU A 244 -56.57 18.67 21.01
CA LEU A 244 -57.78 19.48 21.07
C LEU A 244 -57.69 20.55 22.16
N GLY A 245 -57.19 20.20 23.34
CA GLY A 245 -57.03 21.11 24.47
C GLY A 245 -56.04 22.24 24.16
N LEU A 246 -54.89 21.92 23.58
CA LEU A 246 -53.90 22.91 23.16
C LEU A 246 -54.48 23.81 22.06
N GLY A 247 -55.12 23.25 21.03
CA GLY A 247 -55.74 24.04 19.97
C GLY A 247 -56.83 24.99 20.50
N LEU A 248 -57.68 24.53 21.44
CA LEU A 248 -58.70 25.35 22.07
C LEU A 248 -58.11 26.44 22.97
N LEU A 249 -57.09 26.12 23.76
CA LEU A 249 -56.40 27.09 24.61
C LEU A 249 -55.76 28.20 23.76
N VAL A 250 -55.11 27.82 22.66
CA VAL A 250 -54.48 28.75 21.71
C VAL A 250 -55.55 29.61 21.01
N ALA A 251 -56.72 29.06 20.68
CA ALA A 251 -57.84 29.81 20.13
C ALA A 251 -58.44 30.82 21.13
N HIS A 252 -58.65 30.43 22.39
CA HIS A 252 -59.10 31.32 23.47
C HIS A 252 -58.07 32.41 23.77
N TYR A 253 -56.78 32.07 23.71
CA TYR A 253 -55.70 33.05 23.84
C TYR A 253 -55.75 34.12 22.75
N ARG A 254 -56.00 33.71 21.50
CA ARG A 254 -56.19 34.65 20.41
C ARG A 254 -57.43 35.55 20.59
N GLU A 255 -58.57 35.02 21.04
CA GLU A 255 -59.76 35.86 21.33
C GLU A 255 -59.49 36.87 22.46
N ALA A 256 -58.82 36.44 23.53
CA ALA A 256 -58.46 37.31 24.65
C ALA A 256 -57.51 38.45 24.22
N LEU A 257 -56.57 38.16 23.30
CA LEU A 257 -55.69 39.16 22.71
C LEU A 257 -56.46 40.18 21.85
N VAL A 258 -57.40 39.72 21.02
CA VAL A 258 -58.21 40.61 20.16
C VAL A 258 -59.16 41.49 20.98
N LEU A 259 -59.69 40.97 22.09
CA LEU A 259 -60.50 41.73 23.04
C LEU A 259 -59.69 42.72 23.89
N GLY A 260 -58.36 42.70 23.80
CA GLY A 260 -57.48 43.61 24.53
C GLY A 260 -57.48 43.39 26.04
N LEU A 261 -57.69 42.16 26.50
CA LEU A 261 -57.69 41.83 27.93
C LEU A 261 -56.27 41.96 28.52
N GLU A 262 -56.15 42.68 29.65
CA GLU A 262 -54.84 42.99 30.27
C GLU A 262 -54.00 41.74 30.60
N ASN A 263 -54.65 40.64 30.97
CA ASN A 263 -54.02 39.34 31.22
C ASN A 263 -54.58 38.27 30.27
N ALA A 264 -54.28 38.39 28.97
CA ALA A 264 -54.83 37.50 27.95
C ALA A 264 -54.57 36.00 28.22
N GLU A 265 -53.42 35.65 28.80
CA GLU A 265 -53.08 34.27 29.16
C GLU A 265 -54.01 33.68 30.23
N SER A 266 -54.27 34.42 31.31
CA SER A 266 -55.16 33.95 32.39
C SER A 266 -56.62 33.94 31.94
N ALA A 267 -57.03 34.94 31.17
CA ALA A 267 -58.37 35.01 30.60
C ALA A 267 -58.65 33.85 29.63
N ALA A 268 -57.65 33.47 28.82
CA ALA A 268 -57.74 32.31 27.94
C ALA A 268 -57.87 31.00 28.69
N LEU A 269 -57.10 30.83 29.77
CA LEU A 269 -57.18 29.65 30.62
C LEU A 269 -58.54 29.55 31.32
N GLU A 270 -59.06 30.66 31.84
CA GLU A 270 -60.38 30.71 32.47
C GLU A 270 -61.50 30.38 31.47
N ALA A 271 -61.47 30.99 30.28
CA ALA A 271 -62.42 30.70 29.21
C ALA A 271 -62.37 29.23 28.76
N PHE A 272 -61.16 28.68 28.64
CA PHE A 272 -60.94 27.27 28.31
C PHE A 272 -61.51 26.33 29.38
N LEU A 273 -61.40 26.66 30.67
CA LEU A 273 -61.91 25.82 31.76
C LEU A 273 -63.43 25.91 31.92
N ILE A 274 -64.02 27.09 31.75
CA ILE A 274 -65.46 27.33 31.96
C ILE A 274 -66.29 26.91 30.74
N ALA A 275 -65.83 27.26 29.53
CA ALA A 275 -66.56 27.05 28.29
C ALA A 275 -65.61 26.67 27.13
N PRO A 276 -64.94 25.50 27.19
CA PRO A 276 -63.86 25.13 26.27
C PRO A 276 -64.25 25.23 24.78
N PHE A 277 -65.46 24.80 24.44
CA PHE A 277 -65.93 24.75 23.05
C PHE A 277 -66.61 26.03 22.55
N ARG A 278 -66.68 27.08 23.38
CA ARG A 278 -67.32 28.34 23.03
C ARG A 278 -66.32 29.29 22.38
N LEU A 279 -66.12 29.14 21.07
CA LEU A 279 -65.38 30.10 20.25
C LEU A 279 -66.36 31.07 19.60
N THR A 280 -66.06 32.36 19.65
CA THR A 280 -66.95 33.42 19.15
C THR A 280 -66.53 33.92 17.77
N GLU A 281 -65.26 33.77 17.41
CA GLU A 281 -64.73 34.21 16.12
C GLU A 281 -64.40 33.06 15.17
N VAL A 282 -64.79 33.22 13.89
CA VAL A 282 -64.51 32.23 12.83
C VAL A 282 -63.00 32.02 12.63
N SER A 283 -62.20 33.08 12.76
CA SER A 283 -60.73 33.01 12.70
C SER A 283 -60.14 32.09 13.78
N SER A 284 -60.68 32.13 15.01
CA SER A 284 -60.28 31.24 16.11
C SER A 284 -60.66 29.79 15.83
N MET A 285 -61.81 29.54 15.18
CA MET A 285 -62.21 28.21 14.73
C MET A 285 -61.28 27.66 13.64
N VAL A 286 -60.87 28.50 12.68
CA VAL A 286 -59.91 28.13 11.64
C VAL A 286 -58.56 27.80 12.27
N LEU A 287 -58.09 28.61 13.23
CA LEU A 287 -56.83 28.39 13.92
C LEU A 287 -56.83 27.06 14.69
N LEU A 288 -57.94 26.71 15.35
CA LEU A 288 -58.13 25.40 15.96
C LEU A 288 -58.02 24.26 14.92
N LEU A 289 -58.73 24.36 13.79
CA LEU A 289 -58.72 23.32 12.75
C LEU A 289 -57.33 23.13 12.13
N VAL A 290 -56.63 24.23 11.86
CA VAL A 290 -55.25 24.21 11.36
C VAL A 290 -54.35 23.51 12.37
N SER A 291 -54.41 23.89 13.65
CA SER A 291 -53.57 23.31 14.70
C SER A 291 -53.83 21.80 14.88
N VAL A 292 -55.09 21.37 14.87
CA VAL A 292 -55.44 19.94 14.90
C VAL A 292 -54.89 19.22 13.66
N GLY A 293 -55.01 19.82 12.47
CA GLY A 293 -54.50 19.25 11.23
C GLY A 293 -53.00 19.00 11.25
N PHE A 294 -52.20 20.00 11.62
CA PHE A 294 -50.74 19.88 11.72
C PHE A 294 -50.31 18.85 12.77
N ALA A 295 -50.99 18.81 13.92
CA ALA A 295 -50.77 17.77 14.92
C ALA A 295 -51.02 16.36 14.37
N LEU A 296 -52.14 16.13 13.68
CA LEU A 296 -52.46 14.81 13.11
C LEU A 296 -51.43 14.37 12.08
N VAL A 297 -50.94 15.27 11.22
CA VAL A 297 -49.85 14.95 10.28
C VAL A 297 -48.56 14.61 11.04
N ALA A 298 -48.24 15.36 12.10
CA ALA A 298 -47.08 15.09 12.94
C ALA A 298 -47.16 13.73 13.65
N VAL A 299 -48.34 13.34 14.17
CA VAL A 299 -48.58 12.01 14.75
C VAL A 299 -48.28 10.93 13.71
N PHE A 300 -48.82 11.08 12.50
CA PHE A 300 -48.65 10.09 11.43
C PHE A 300 -47.19 9.96 10.99
N ASP A 301 -46.48 11.09 10.87
CA ASP A 301 -45.08 11.07 10.47
C ASP A 301 -44.18 10.46 11.57
N GLY A 302 -44.42 10.81 12.83
CA GLY A 302 -43.74 10.20 13.99
C GLY A 302 -44.01 8.70 14.13
N TYR A 303 -45.25 8.26 13.89
CA TYR A 303 -45.62 6.84 13.88
C TYR A 303 -44.79 6.05 12.87
N LYS A 304 -44.61 6.59 11.66
CA LYS A 304 -43.85 5.94 10.58
C LYS A 304 -42.32 6.09 10.69
N LEU A 305 -41.80 6.70 11.75
CA LEU A 305 -40.36 6.90 11.97
C LEU A 305 -39.58 5.60 12.22
N ASP A 306 -40.27 4.56 12.65
CA ASP A 306 -39.73 3.21 12.85
C ASP A 306 -40.87 2.21 12.66
N ASP A 307 -40.59 0.92 12.83
CA ASP A 307 -41.58 -0.15 12.67
C ASP A 307 -42.87 0.09 13.48
N SER A 308 -44.02 -0.33 12.92
CA SER A 308 -45.33 -0.18 13.56
C SER A 308 -45.44 -0.94 14.88
N TYR A 309 -44.66 -2.01 15.04
CA TYR A 309 -44.56 -2.77 16.28
C TYR A 309 -43.47 -2.20 17.20
N PRO A 310 -43.79 -1.90 18.48
CA PRO A 310 -42.86 -1.25 19.39
C PRO A 310 -41.62 -2.13 19.62
N GLY A 311 -40.44 -1.57 19.31
CA GLY A 311 -39.14 -2.20 19.53
C GLY A 311 -38.67 -3.15 18.42
N TYR A 312 -39.49 -3.46 17.42
CA TYR A 312 -39.14 -4.48 16.43
C TYR A 312 -37.98 -4.05 15.51
N GLY A 313 -38.05 -2.82 14.98
CA GLY A 313 -36.96 -2.26 14.19
C GLY A 313 -35.63 -2.14 14.95
N LYS A 314 -35.68 -1.93 16.29
CA LYS A 314 -34.48 -1.87 17.13
C LYS A 314 -33.78 -3.22 17.25
N GLU A 315 -34.53 -4.29 17.51
CA GLU A 315 -33.93 -5.63 17.60
C GLU A 315 -33.43 -6.11 16.24
N HIS A 316 -34.12 -5.78 15.15
CA HIS A 316 -33.63 -6.07 13.80
C HIS A 316 -32.32 -5.35 13.48
N ARG A 317 -32.19 -4.06 13.79
CA ARG A 317 -30.94 -3.32 13.56
C ARG A 317 -29.75 -3.93 14.32
N LYS A 318 -29.94 -4.37 15.57
CA LYS A 318 -28.88 -5.05 16.32
C LYS A 318 -28.46 -6.38 15.69
N LEU A 319 -29.39 -7.10 15.04
CA LEU A 319 -29.08 -8.30 14.28
C LEU A 319 -28.24 -7.95 13.06
N LEU A 320 -28.71 -6.99 12.24
CA LEU A 320 -27.99 -6.55 11.05
C LEU A 320 -26.59 -6.04 11.36
N GLU A 321 -26.42 -5.21 12.40
CA GLU A 321 -25.11 -4.72 12.86
C GLU A 321 -24.16 -5.86 13.24
N ALA A 322 -24.67 -6.93 13.86
CA ALA A 322 -23.86 -8.08 14.25
C ALA A 322 -23.50 -8.98 13.05
N GLU A 323 -24.43 -9.16 12.10
CA GLU A 323 -24.20 -9.90 10.85
C GLU A 323 -23.21 -9.16 9.93
N GLU A 324 -23.32 -7.83 9.83
CA GLU A 324 -22.38 -6.98 9.10
C GLU A 324 -20.98 -7.01 9.73
N ALA A 325 -20.88 -6.95 11.06
CA ALA A 325 -19.60 -7.06 11.75
C ALA A 325 -18.95 -8.45 11.54
N TYR A 326 -19.73 -9.52 11.56
CA TYR A 326 -19.24 -10.88 11.32
C TYR A 326 -18.77 -11.07 9.87
N SER A 327 -19.60 -10.69 8.89
CA SER A 327 -19.24 -10.75 7.46
C SER A 327 -18.02 -9.89 7.14
N GLY A 328 -17.96 -8.65 7.62
CA GLY A 328 -16.78 -7.79 7.45
C GLY A 328 -15.50 -8.36 8.07
N GLY A 329 -15.61 -9.12 9.18
CA GLY A 329 -14.49 -9.87 9.74
C GLY A 329 -14.00 -10.99 8.83
N LEU A 330 -14.91 -11.73 8.20
CA LEU A 330 -14.58 -12.79 7.22
C LEU A 330 -13.95 -12.20 5.95
N ASP A 331 -14.51 -11.12 5.41
CA ASP A 331 -14.00 -10.43 4.23
C ASP A 331 -12.58 -9.92 4.48
N SER A 332 -12.33 -9.32 5.64
CA SER A 332 -10.99 -8.90 6.04
C SER A 332 -10.00 -10.06 6.07
N LEU A 333 -10.42 -11.24 6.56
CA LEU A 333 -9.57 -12.43 6.56
C LEU A 333 -9.32 -12.99 5.15
N GLN A 334 -10.32 -12.94 4.28
CA GLN A 334 -10.19 -13.31 2.89
C GLN A 334 -9.16 -12.42 2.18
N ASP A 335 -9.27 -11.10 2.32
CA ASP A 335 -8.35 -10.14 1.70
C ASP A 335 -6.90 -10.40 2.13
N MET A 336 -6.69 -10.70 3.42
CA MET A 336 -5.36 -11.05 3.94
C MET A 336 -4.79 -12.33 3.33
N LEU A 337 -5.63 -13.34 3.06
CA LEU A 337 -5.19 -14.56 2.39
C LEU A 337 -4.93 -14.35 0.90
N GLU A 338 -5.72 -13.50 0.25
CA GLU A 338 -5.55 -13.13 -1.16
C GLU A 338 -4.23 -12.37 -1.39
N GLU A 339 -3.88 -11.45 -0.48
CA GLU A 339 -2.60 -10.74 -0.48
C GLU A 339 -1.42 -11.73 -0.32
N LEU A 340 -1.51 -12.66 0.64
CA LEU A 340 -0.49 -13.70 0.82
C LEU A 340 -0.34 -14.58 -0.42
N LYS A 341 -1.46 -15.01 -1.01
CA LYS A 341 -1.47 -15.81 -2.24
C LYS A 341 -0.72 -15.08 -3.35
N THR A 342 -1.08 -13.82 -3.59
CA THR A 342 -0.48 -12.97 -4.63
C THR A 342 1.03 -12.81 -4.40
N ALA A 343 1.44 -12.48 -3.17
CA ALA A 343 2.85 -12.31 -2.83
C ALA A 343 3.69 -13.59 -3.06
N GLN A 344 3.14 -14.78 -2.80
CA GLN A 344 3.87 -16.04 -3.06
C GLN A 344 3.89 -16.42 -4.54
N LEU A 345 2.82 -16.13 -5.31
CA LEU A 345 2.83 -16.30 -6.76
C LEU A 345 3.88 -15.40 -7.43
N GLU A 346 3.97 -14.14 -6.99
CA GLU A 346 4.98 -13.19 -7.49
C GLU A 346 6.41 -13.66 -7.22
N LYS A 347 6.68 -14.35 -6.10
CA LYS A 347 8.01 -14.93 -5.85
C LYS A 347 8.37 -16.03 -6.85
N VAL A 348 7.42 -16.88 -7.23
CA VAL A 348 7.63 -17.92 -8.26
C VAL A 348 7.97 -17.27 -9.59
N ASP A 349 7.22 -16.24 -9.98
CA ASP A 349 7.41 -15.52 -11.23
C ASP A 349 8.73 -14.74 -11.25
N PHE A 350 9.05 -14.07 -10.14
CA PHE A 350 10.32 -13.38 -9.94
C PHE A 350 11.50 -14.35 -10.03
N ALA A 351 11.44 -15.50 -9.34
CA ALA A 351 12.50 -16.50 -9.36
C ALA A 351 12.78 -16.99 -10.79
N LEU A 352 11.74 -17.28 -11.59
CA LEU A 352 11.91 -17.68 -12.99
C LEU A 352 12.60 -16.59 -13.82
N ALA A 353 12.04 -15.37 -13.83
CA ALA A 353 12.56 -14.29 -14.66
C ALA A 353 13.98 -13.87 -14.25
N HIS A 354 14.24 -13.81 -12.94
CA HIS A 354 15.55 -13.49 -12.39
C HIS A 354 16.59 -14.55 -12.77
N SER A 355 16.26 -15.84 -12.58
CA SER A 355 17.18 -16.94 -12.91
C SER A 355 17.46 -17.04 -14.41
N GLU A 356 16.46 -16.84 -15.29
CA GLU A 356 16.68 -16.80 -16.74
C GLU A 356 17.68 -15.69 -17.13
N THR A 357 17.52 -14.50 -16.56
CA THR A 357 18.43 -13.36 -16.80
C THR A 357 19.84 -13.61 -16.23
N ALA A 358 19.92 -14.23 -15.05
CA ALA A 358 21.17 -14.54 -14.39
C ALA A 358 21.97 -15.60 -15.17
N ILE A 359 21.32 -16.65 -15.71
CA ILE A 359 21.99 -17.66 -16.55
C ILE A 359 22.65 -17.03 -17.78
N VAL A 360 21.96 -16.12 -18.48
CA VAL A 360 22.54 -15.39 -19.61
C VAL A 360 23.76 -14.57 -19.17
N SER A 361 23.66 -13.91 -18.01
CA SER A 361 24.76 -13.13 -17.45
C SER A 361 25.96 -14.00 -17.06
N ILE A 362 25.74 -15.18 -16.47
CA ILE A 362 26.80 -16.15 -16.14
C ILE A 362 27.56 -16.55 -17.42
N LYS A 363 26.85 -16.87 -18.50
CA LYS A 363 27.47 -17.20 -19.81
C LYS A 363 28.38 -16.09 -20.30
N ASN A 364 27.92 -14.84 -20.22
CA ASN A 364 28.73 -13.68 -20.62
C ASN A 364 29.97 -13.53 -19.74
N VAL A 365 29.85 -13.71 -18.42
CA VAL A 365 30.99 -13.62 -17.49
C VAL A 365 32.02 -14.73 -17.74
N ILE A 366 31.58 -15.95 -18.07
CA ILE A 366 32.48 -17.06 -18.46
C ILE A 366 33.20 -16.71 -19.77
N SER A 367 32.47 -16.20 -20.78
CA SER A 367 33.09 -15.76 -22.04
C SER A 367 34.08 -14.61 -21.83
N ASP A 368 33.81 -13.70 -20.89
CA ASP A 368 34.74 -12.65 -20.49
C ASP A 368 35.99 -13.21 -19.81
N LYS A 369 35.89 -14.29 -19.01
CA LYS A 369 37.06 -14.98 -18.44
C LYS A 369 37.94 -15.57 -19.53
N ASP A 370 37.35 -16.26 -20.51
CA ASP A 370 38.09 -16.82 -21.66
C ASP A 370 38.79 -15.71 -22.46
N ARG A 371 38.10 -14.59 -22.71
CA ARG A 371 38.70 -13.44 -23.38
C ARG A 371 39.88 -12.85 -22.59
N CYS A 372 39.72 -12.67 -21.27
CA CYS A 372 40.79 -12.14 -20.42
C CYS A 372 41.99 -13.09 -20.37
N ARG A 373 41.77 -14.42 -20.42
CA ARG A 373 42.83 -15.43 -20.54
C ARG A 373 43.64 -15.20 -21.81
N ASP A 374 42.95 -15.11 -22.94
CA ASP A 374 43.57 -15.00 -24.26
C ASP A 374 44.31 -13.67 -24.39
N ASP A 375 43.70 -12.57 -23.94
CA ASP A 375 44.31 -11.24 -23.90
C ASP A 375 45.60 -11.23 -23.07
N LEU A 376 45.56 -11.77 -21.84
CA LEU A 376 46.74 -11.85 -20.98
C LEU A 376 47.83 -12.74 -21.60
N SER A 377 47.45 -13.89 -22.18
CA SER A 377 48.40 -14.80 -22.82
C SER A 377 49.09 -14.13 -23.99
N ASN A 378 48.35 -13.40 -24.82
CA ASN A 378 48.90 -12.66 -25.96
C ASN A 378 49.86 -11.56 -25.50
N MET A 379 49.46 -10.74 -24.51
CA MET A 379 50.31 -9.67 -23.96
C MET A 379 51.66 -10.19 -23.42
N ILE A 380 51.64 -11.34 -22.73
CA ILE A 380 52.85 -11.97 -22.22
C ILE A 380 53.68 -12.60 -23.35
N ALA A 381 53.03 -13.23 -24.33
CA ALA A 381 53.69 -13.84 -25.49
C ALA A 381 54.35 -12.79 -26.41
N ASP A 382 53.80 -11.58 -26.50
CA ASP A 382 54.34 -10.49 -27.32
C ASP A 382 55.55 -9.80 -26.67
N SER A 383 55.71 -9.92 -25.34
CA SER A 383 56.74 -9.22 -24.57
C SER A 383 58.19 -9.47 -25.03
N PRO A 384 58.62 -10.69 -25.41
CA PRO A 384 59.96 -10.93 -25.98
C PRO A 384 60.19 -10.17 -27.29
N SER A 385 59.18 -10.08 -28.15
CA SER A 385 59.23 -9.34 -29.41
C SER A 385 59.33 -7.83 -29.14
N MET A 386 58.59 -7.33 -28.16
CA MET A 386 58.68 -5.93 -27.71
C MET A 386 60.09 -5.59 -27.20
N LEU A 387 60.66 -6.45 -26.35
CA LEU A 387 62.03 -6.27 -25.85
C LEU A 387 63.05 -6.30 -26.98
N SER A 388 62.90 -7.25 -27.91
CA SER A 388 63.78 -7.37 -29.07
C SER A 388 63.77 -6.10 -29.93
N ALA A 389 62.60 -5.49 -30.14
CA ALA A 389 62.46 -4.24 -30.87
C ALA A 389 63.16 -3.06 -30.16
N LEU A 390 62.96 -2.89 -28.84
CA LEU A 390 63.61 -1.84 -28.06
C LEU A 390 65.14 -1.98 -28.06
N LEU A 391 65.65 -3.21 -27.89
CA LEU A 391 67.08 -3.49 -27.95
C LEU A 391 67.64 -3.26 -29.35
N ALA A 392 66.92 -3.65 -30.40
CA ALA A 392 67.32 -3.42 -31.78
C ALA A 392 67.46 -1.93 -32.09
N GLU A 393 66.55 -1.09 -31.61
CA GLU A 393 66.63 0.37 -31.82
C GLU A 393 67.91 0.95 -31.21
N PHE A 394 68.17 0.65 -29.93
CA PHE A 394 69.39 1.07 -29.24
C PHE A 394 70.65 0.54 -29.92
N ARG A 395 70.70 -0.77 -30.21
CA ARG A 395 71.88 -1.45 -30.76
C ARG A 395 72.21 -0.95 -32.17
N THR A 396 71.20 -0.73 -33.02
CA THR A 396 71.36 -0.27 -34.40
C THR A 396 71.98 1.12 -34.45
N GLU A 397 71.44 2.07 -33.69
CA GLU A 397 71.96 3.44 -33.65
C GLU A 397 73.38 3.49 -33.05
N ASN A 398 73.61 2.67 -32.02
CA ASN A 398 74.94 2.55 -31.42
C ASN A 398 75.98 1.97 -32.40
N MET A 399 75.66 0.87 -33.07
CA MET A 399 76.55 0.25 -34.07
C MET A 399 76.85 1.21 -35.23
N THR A 400 75.84 1.93 -35.71
CA THR A 400 75.99 2.94 -36.78
C THR A 400 76.99 4.01 -36.36
N THR A 401 76.87 4.53 -35.14
CA THR A 401 77.76 5.57 -34.62
C THR A 401 79.17 5.06 -34.36
N ARG A 402 79.33 3.80 -33.92
CA ARG A 402 80.66 3.17 -33.74
C ARG A 402 81.42 3.02 -35.04
N GLN A 403 80.75 2.62 -36.11
CA GLN A 403 81.36 2.49 -37.43
C GLN A 403 81.93 3.82 -37.93
N LEU A 404 81.24 4.93 -37.66
CA LEU A 404 81.71 6.28 -37.98
C LEU A 404 82.92 6.72 -37.15
N ASN A 405 83.05 6.23 -35.91
CA ASN A 405 84.11 6.63 -34.97
C ASN A 405 85.25 5.60 -34.83
N GLY A 406 85.24 4.51 -35.60
CA GLY A 406 86.31 3.50 -35.62
C GLY A 406 86.34 2.54 -34.42
N HIS A 407 85.19 2.32 -33.75
CA HIS A 407 85.09 1.40 -32.62
C HIS A 407 84.59 0.01 -33.03
N ALA A 408 85.07 -1.04 -32.34
CA ALA A 408 84.64 -2.42 -32.57
C ALA A 408 83.26 -2.74 -31.96
N THR A 409 82.58 -3.73 -32.52
CA THR A 409 81.25 -4.18 -32.05
C THR A 409 81.34 -4.99 -30.74
N PRO A 410 80.45 -4.76 -29.76
CA PRO A 410 80.39 -5.56 -28.54
C PRO A 410 79.89 -6.99 -28.76
N ASN A 411 80.47 -7.94 -28.03
CA ASN A 411 79.98 -9.32 -28.00
C ASN A 411 78.57 -9.43 -27.40
N SER A 412 78.24 -8.58 -26.41
CA SER A 412 76.92 -8.54 -25.75
C SER A 412 75.74 -8.27 -26.70
N PHE A 413 75.99 -7.66 -27.86
CA PHE A 413 74.93 -7.34 -28.83
C PHE A 413 74.45 -8.57 -29.62
N SER A 414 75.18 -9.69 -29.52
CA SER A 414 74.84 -10.95 -30.20
C SER A 414 73.88 -11.84 -29.40
N SER A 415 73.59 -11.50 -28.13
CA SER A 415 72.66 -12.25 -27.28
C SER A 415 71.39 -11.44 -26.97
N GLN A 416 70.29 -12.15 -26.80
CA GLN A 416 69.03 -11.60 -26.28
C GLN A 416 68.92 -11.96 -24.79
N PRO A 417 68.62 -10.99 -23.91
CA PRO A 417 68.37 -11.30 -22.52
C PRO A 417 67.07 -12.10 -22.37
N ALA A 418 67.12 -13.12 -21.50
CA ALA A 418 65.94 -13.89 -21.15
C ALA A 418 65.05 -13.08 -20.19
N LEU A 419 63.75 -13.10 -20.46
CA LEU A 419 62.73 -12.57 -19.57
C LEU A 419 62.48 -13.54 -18.41
N HIS A 420 62.16 -13.01 -17.22
CA HIS A 420 61.89 -13.82 -16.03
C HIS A 420 60.59 -14.61 -16.19
N GLU A 421 60.54 -15.78 -15.56
CA GLU A 421 59.31 -16.57 -15.49
C GLU A 421 58.32 -15.90 -14.53
N LEU A 422 57.09 -15.68 -14.99
CA LEU A 422 56.03 -15.07 -14.20
C LEU A 422 54.93 -16.09 -13.89
N ARG A 423 54.38 -16.02 -12.67
CA ARG A 423 53.17 -16.77 -12.32
C ARG A 423 51.95 -16.05 -12.86
N VAL A 424 51.41 -16.58 -13.95
CA VAL A 424 50.16 -16.09 -14.54
C VAL A 424 48.94 -16.59 -13.75
N PRO A 425 47.93 -15.73 -13.53
CA PRO A 425 46.66 -16.16 -12.96
C PRO A 425 45.98 -17.21 -13.85
N ASN A 426 45.39 -18.22 -13.22
CA ASN A 426 44.66 -19.27 -13.92
C ASN A 426 43.20 -18.84 -14.19
N PHE A 427 42.87 -18.69 -15.46
CA PHE A 427 41.52 -18.36 -15.94
C PHE A 427 40.72 -19.59 -16.37
N ASP A 428 41.10 -20.80 -15.94
CA ASP A 428 40.34 -22.02 -16.22
C ASP A 428 38.85 -21.85 -15.91
N THR A 429 38.03 -22.17 -16.91
CA THR A 429 36.57 -22.06 -16.90
C THR A 429 35.87 -23.41 -16.74
N THR A 430 36.62 -24.51 -16.63
CA THR A 430 36.06 -25.87 -16.52
C THR A 430 35.06 -25.99 -15.37
N ALA A 431 35.44 -25.54 -14.17
CA ALA A 431 34.57 -25.56 -13.00
C ALA A 431 33.36 -24.61 -13.14
N ASP A 432 33.53 -23.47 -13.82
CA ASP A 432 32.45 -22.51 -14.05
C ASP A 432 31.41 -23.07 -15.02
N LEU A 433 31.85 -23.77 -16.07
CA LEU A 433 30.99 -24.46 -17.03
C LEU A 433 30.21 -25.62 -16.37
N GLU A 434 30.86 -26.39 -15.50
CA GLU A 434 30.18 -27.41 -14.71
C GLU A 434 29.12 -26.80 -13.77
N SER A 435 29.43 -25.66 -13.14
CA SER A 435 28.49 -24.93 -12.29
C SER A 435 27.32 -24.37 -13.09
N LEU A 436 27.59 -23.78 -14.27
CA LEU A 436 26.56 -23.30 -15.18
C LEU A 436 25.62 -24.43 -15.60
N ALA A 437 26.14 -25.59 -15.99
CA ALA A 437 25.32 -26.73 -16.40
C ALA A 437 24.39 -27.22 -15.27
N LYS A 438 24.87 -27.20 -14.01
CA LYS A 438 24.05 -27.52 -12.83
C LYS A 438 22.93 -26.49 -12.62
N GLN A 439 23.25 -25.20 -12.75
CA GLN A 439 22.27 -24.12 -12.59
C GLN A 439 21.23 -24.11 -13.72
N GLU A 440 21.61 -24.42 -14.95
CA GLU A 440 20.68 -24.59 -16.08
C GLU A 440 19.73 -25.77 -15.86
N ALA A 441 20.25 -26.90 -15.38
CA ALA A 441 19.42 -28.06 -15.03
C ALA A 441 18.43 -27.73 -13.91
N LEU A 442 18.89 -27.01 -12.87
CA LEU A 442 18.05 -26.56 -11.77
C LEU A 442 16.92 -25.63 -12.24
N LEU A 443 17.23 -24.65 -13.10
CA LEU A 443 16.24 -23.76 -13.68
C LEU A 443 15.22 -24.51 -14.56
N MET A 444 15.68 -25.47 -15.36
CA MET A 444 14.80 -26.29 -16.19
C MET A 444 13.85 -27.12 -15.34
N GLU A 445 14.34 -27.75 -14.27
CA GLU A 445 13.51 -28.50 -13.33
C GLU A 445 12.48 -27.58 -12.65
N PHE A 446 12.93 -26.43 -12.13
CA PHE A 446 12.03 -25.45 -11.49
C PHE A 446 10.95 -24.94 -12.45
N ARG A 447 11.30 -24.67 -13.70
CA ARG A 447 10.34 -24.25 -14.74
C ARG A 447 9.24 -25.28 -14.97
N LEU A 448 9.57 -26.58 -14.91
CA LEU A 448 8.60 -27.66 -15.03
C LEU A 448 7.70 -27.78 -13.80
N LYS A 449 8.24 -27.52 -12.59
CA LYS A 449 7.48 -27.54 -11.33
C LYS A 449 6.62 -26.29 -11.11
N ALA A 450 7.01 -25.14 -11.66
CA ALA A 450 6.36 -23.85 -11.38
C ALA A 450 4.82 -23.86 -11.59
N PRO A 451 4.25 -24.45 -12.65
CA PRO A 451 2.79 -24.57 -12.77
C PRO A 451 2.14 -25.36 -11.62
N GLN A 452 2.79 -26.42 -11.14
CA GLN A 452 2.31 -27.23 -10.02
C GLN A 452 2.38 -26.45 -8.70
N ILE A 453 3.46 -25.68 -8.49
CA ILE A 453 3.61 -24.80 -7.31
C ILE A 453 2.51 -23.74 -7.29
N ARG A 454 2.28 -23.06 -8.43
CA ARG A 454 1.18 -22.07 -8.54
C ARG A 454 -0.19 -22.72 -8.29
N ALA A 455 -0.43 -23.91 -8.84
CA ALA A 455 -1.66 -24.65 -8.61
C ALA A 455 -1.82 -25.03 -7.13
N HIS A 456 -0.75 -25.43 -6.44
CA HIS A 456 -0.77 -25.75 -5.02
C HIS A 456 -1.13 -24.51 -4.17
N ILE A 457 -0.52 -23.35 -4.45
CA ILE A 457 -0.86 -22.08 -3.80
C ILE A 457 -2.36 -21.76 -4.00
N GLN A 458 -2.86 -21.89 -5.23
CA GLN A 458 -4.27 -21.63 -5.55
C GLN A 458 -5.23 -22.62 -4.86
N SER A 459 -4.87 -23.90 -4.82
CA SER A 459 -5.67 -24.92 -4.13
C SER A 459 -5.67 -24.72 -2.62
N GLY A 460 -4.53 -24.34 -2.05
CA GLY A 460 -4.39 -24.01 -0.64
C GLY A 460 -5.27 -22.83 -0.26
N PHE A 461 -5.20 -21.75 -1.04
CA PHE A 461 -6.09 -20.60 -0.87
C PHE A 461 -7.57 -21.00 -0.92
N THR A 462 -7.96 -21.81 -1.92
CA THR A 462 -9.35 -22.27 -2.07
C THR A 462 -9.79 -23.15 -0.90
N ALA A 463 -8.92 -24.03 -0.40
CA ALA A 463 -9.19 -24.90 0.75
C ALA A 463 -9.38 -24.08 2.03
N HIS A 464 -8.47 -23.14 2.30
CA HIS A 464 -8.56 -22.23 3.44
C HIS A 464 -9.82 -21.35 3.35
N PHE A 465 -10.07 -20.77 2.17
CA PHE A 465 -11.27 -19.97 1.91
C PHE A 465 -12.57 -20.76 2.13
N ASN A 466 -12.65 -21.99 1.61
CA ASN A 466 -13.81 -22.85 1.83
C ASN A 466 -13.99 -23.22 3.30
N SER A 467 -12.90 -23.41 4.06
CA SER A 467 -13.00 -23.69 5.49
C SER A 467 -13.56 -22.51 6.29
N LEU A 468 -13.23 -21.27 5.88
CA LEU A 468 -13.85 -20.05 6.41
C LEU A 468 -15.34 -19.98 6.04
N ARG A 469 -15.68 -20.37 4.81
CA ARG A 469 -17.09 -20.44 4.37
C ARG A 469 -17.89 -21.52 5.06
N THR A 470 -17.33 -22.67 5.42
CA THR A 470 -18.10 -23.71 6.16
C THR A 470 -18.54 -23.25 7.54
N LEU A 471 -17.79 -22.33 8.18
CA LEU A 471 -18.26 -21.63 9.38
C LEU A 471 -19.41 -20.65 9.04
N SER A 472 -19.32 -19.94 7.91
CA SER A 472 -20.36 -19.01 7.44
C SER A 472 -21.63 -19.67 6.86
N SER A 473 -21.53 -20.89 6.30
CA SER A 473 -22.62 -21.54 5.56
C SER A 473 -23.75 -22.02 6.48
N HIS A 474 -23.47 -22.14 7.77
CA HIS A 474 -24.53 -22.28 8.79
C HIS A 474 -25.42 -21.03 8.87
N PHE A 475 -24.94 -19.85 8.49
CA PHE A 475 -25.70 -18.59 8.57
C PHE A 475 -26.48 -18.26 7.29
N GLU A 476 -25.92 -18.54 6.11
CA GLU A 476 -26.55 -18.22 4.81
C GLU A 476 -27.64 -19.22 4.41
N ALA A 477 -27.51 -20.50 4.75
CA ALA A 477 -28.52 -21.51 4.40
C ALA A 477 -29.87 -21.28 5.14
N GLU A 478 -29.86 -20.71 6.34
CA GLU A 478 -31.07 -20.29 7.06
C GLU A 478 -31.67 -18.97 6.54
N ASN A 479 -30.84 -18.03 6.08
CA ASN A 479 -31.30 -16.76 5.48
C ASN A 479 -31.85 -16.95 4.05
N ASN A 480 -31.28 -17.85 3.23
CA ASN A 480 -31.77 -18.12 1.88
C ASN A 480 -32.97 -19.08 1.86
N GLY A 481 -33.13 -19.94 2.88
CA GLY A 481 -34.36 -20.72 3.08
C GLY A 481 -35.57 -19.86 3.44
N THR A 482 -35.36 -18.64 3.94
CA THR A 482 -36.41 -17.67 4.25
C THR A 482 -36.63 -16.63 3.16
N ALA A 483 -35.61 -16.33 2.32
CA ALA A 483 -35.75 -15.41 1.18
C ALA A 483 -36.38 -16.04 -0.08
N LEU A 484 -36.35 -17.37 -0.25
CA LEU A 484 -36.96 -18.06 -1.40
C LEU A 484 -38.41 -18.51 -1.17
N ALA A 485 -38.99 -18.20 0.00
CA ALA A 485 -40.38 -18.49 0.35
C ALA A 485 -41.25 -17.23 0.54
N SER A 486 -40.75 -16.05 0.15
CA SER A 486 -41.48 -14.77 0.16
C SER A 486 -41.85 -14.30 -1.23
#